data_AF-A0A6C1QQ95-F1
#
_entry.id   AF-A0A6C1QQ95-F1
#
_cell.length_a   1.000
_cell.length_b   1.000
_cell.length_c   1.000
_cell.angle_alpha   90.00
_cell.angle_beta   90.00
_cell.angle_gamma   90.00
#
_symmetry.space_group_name_H-M   'P 1'
#
loop_
_entity.id
_entity.type
_entity.pdbx_description
1 polymer ?
#
loop_
_entity_poly.entity_id
_entity_poly.type
_entity_poly.pdbx_seq_one_letter_code
_entity_poly.pdbx_strand_id
1 'polypeptide(L)'
;MSDAPDVRGDDWESTPKQPERRRPMPWRLVLFLLFLGVVVAFAGLNAGNATDVTFGFHTFEDVPIFISLFVAFFLGALIVLPFTLFRRSKKRDKTPKHKKDEKQGQSRLSRKERRLARQAEKEQKSADEVTPVP
;
A
#
# COMPACT_ATOMS: atom_id res chain seq x y z
N MET A 1 -65.63 -5.28 25.00
CA MET A 1 -65.51 -4.71 23.64
C MET A 1 -64.11 -4.15 23.55
N SER A 2 -63.24 -4.84 22.83
CA SER A 2 -61.80 -4.62 22.87
C SER A 2 -61.40 -3.83 21.63
N ASP A 3 -61.13 -2.54 21.78
CA ASP A 3 -60.59 -1.70 20.71
C ASP A 3 -59.06 -1.79 20.76
N ALA A 4 -58.51 -2.70 19.97
CA ALA A 4 -57.09 -2.70 19.64
C ALA A 4 -56.88 -1.78 18.42
N PRO A 5 -55.90 -0.85 18.42
CA PRO A 5 -55.57 -0.10 17.22
C PRO A 5 -54.92 -1.03 16.20
N ASP A 6 -55.58 -1.16 15.05
CA ASP A 6 -55.06 -1.78 13.83
C ASP A 6 -53.93 -0.92 13.26
N VAL A 7 -52.70 -1.20 13.72
CA VAL A 7 -51.47 -0.65 13.14
C VAL A 7 -51.00 -1.63 12.07
N ARG A 8 -51.75 -1.70 10.97
CA ARG A 8 -51.36 -2.36 9.73
C ARG A 8 -51.20 -1.28 8.67
N GLY A 9 -49.97 -0.81 8.51
CA GLY A 9 -49.59 0.23 7.55
C GLY A 9 -48.14 0.09 7.15
N ASP A 10 -47.87 -0.90 6.30
CA ASP A 10 -47.07 -0.76 5.08
C ASP A 10 -45.65 -0.16 5.16
N ASP A 11 -44.84 -0.58 6.12
CA ASP A 11 -43.41 -0.23 6.20
C ASP A 11 -42.47 -1.38 5.77
N TRP A 12 -42.99 -2.46 5.17
CA TRP A 12 -42.19 -3.62 4.76
C TRP A 12 -41.39 -3.42 3.45
N GLU A 13 -41.59 -2.31 2.75
CA GLU A 13 -41.01 -2.09 1.41
C GLU A 13 -39.78 -1.17 1.38
N SER A 14 -39.18 -0.84 2.53
CA SER A 14 -37.86 -0.21 2.57
C SER A 14 -36.74 -1.24 2.49
N THR A 15 -36.73 -2.06 1.43
CA THR A 15 -35.53 -2.82 1.11
C THR A 15 -34.46 -1.82 0.67
N PRO A 16 -33.28 -1.77 1.31
CA PRO A 16 -32.22 -0.89 0.82
C PRO A 16 -31.86 -1.34 -0.59
N LYS A 17 -32.11 -0.49 -1.59
CA LYS A 17 -31.66 -0.70 -2.96
C LYS A 17 -30.15 -0.96 -2.90
N GLN A 18 -29.79 -2.22 -3.12
CA GLN A 18 -28.39 -2.64 -3.18
C GLN A 18 -27.67 -1.73 -4.17
N PRO A 19 -26.52 -1.14 -3.80
CA PRO A 19 -25.82 -0.22 -4.69
C PRO A 19 -25.49 -0.97 -5.98
N GLU A 20 -25.99 -0.44 -7.10
CA GLU A 20 -25.70 -0.90 -8.45
C GLU A 20 -24.19 -1.19 -8.54
N ARG A 21 -23.84 -2.48 -8.63
CA ARG A 21 -22.46 -2.93 -8.64
C ARG A 21 -21.83 -2.36 -9.91
N ARG A 22 -21.17 -1.20 -9.80
CA ARG A 22 -20.48 -0.55 -10.92
C ARG A 22 -19.55 -1.60 -11.52
N ARG A 23 -19.97 -2.21 -12.63
CA ARG A 23 -19.11 -3.15 -13.35
C ARG A 23 -17.90 -2.32 -13.76
N PRO A 24 -16.68 -2.74 -13.39
CA PRO A 24 -15.51 -2.03 -13.87
C PRO A 24 -15.59 -2.08 -15.39
N MET A 25 -15.59 -0.90 -16.03
CA MET A 25 -15.45 -0.80 -17.48
C MET A 25 -14.27 -1.70 -17.86
N PRO A 26 -14.37 -2.57 -18.87
CA PRO A 26 -13.32 -3.52 -19.25
C PRO A 26 -12.16 -2.79 -19.95
N TRP A 27 -11.80 -1.60 -19.46
CA TRP A 27 -10.73 -0.75 -19.96
C TRP A 27 -9.39 -1.48 -19.97
N ARG A 28 -9.16 -2.39 -19.02
CA ARG A 28 -7.99 -3.29 -19.02
C ARG A 28 -7.92 -4.17 -20.26
N LEU A 29 -9.07 -4.64 -20.76
CA LEU A 29 -9.16 -5.46 -21.97
C LEU A 29 -8.90 -4.60 -23.22
N VAL A 30 -9.46 -3.39 -23.26
CA VAL A 30 -9.22 -2.44 -24.37
C VAL A 30 -7.74 -2.06 -24.43
N LEU A 31 -7.12 -1.74 -23.29
CA LEU A 31 -5.69 -1.46 -23.20
C LEU A 31 -4.83 -2.67 -23.60
N PHE A 32 -5.22 -3.87 -23.16
CA PHE A 32 -4.53 -5.09 -23.56
C PHE A 32 -4.60 -5.31 -25.08
N LEU A 33 -5.77 -5.11 -25.69
CA LEU A 33 -5.95 -5.29 -27.12
C LEU A 33 -5.18 -4.23 -27.92
N LEU A 34 -5.17 -2.98 -27.45
CA LEU A 34 -4.35 -1.91 -28.03
C LEU A 34 -2.86 -2.26 -27.95
N PHE A 35 -2.39 -2.70 -26.79
CA PHE A 35 -1.00 -3.11 -26.58
C PHE A 35 -0.63 -4.30 -27.48
N LEU A 36 -1.50 -5.31 -27.57
CA LEU A 36 -1.31 -6.46 -28.46
C LEU A 36 -1.22 -6.00 -29.93
N GLY A 37 -2.08 -5.08 -30.35
CA GLY A 37 -2.02 -4.46 -31.68
C GLY A 37 -0.67 -3.79 -31.95
N VAL A 38 -0.13 -3.04 -30.98
CA VAL A 38 1.20 -2.43 -31.09
C VAL A 38 2.30 -3.49 -31.20
N VAL A 39 2.23 -4.58 -30.43
CA VAL A 39 3.21 -5.68 -30.50
C VAL A 39 3.17 -6.37 -31.87
N VAL A 40 1.98 -6.65 -32.40
CA VAL A 40 1.81 -7.27 -33.72
C VAL A 40 2.30 -6.34 -34.83
N ALA A 41 1.95 -5.05 -34.76
CA ALA A 41 2.44 -4.06 -35.71
C ALA A 41 3.97 -3.95 -35.65
N PHE A 42 4.56 -3.92 -34.46
CA PHE A 42 6.00 -3.91 -34.28
C PHE A 42 6.66 -5.15 -34.91
N ALA A 43 6.11 -6.34 -34.68
CA ALA A 43 6.61 -7.59 -35.27
C ALA A 43 6.48 -7.58 -36.80
N GLY A 44 5.34 -7.14 -37.33
CA GLY A 44 5.11 -7.06 -38.78
C GLY A 44 6.01 -6.04 -39.48
N LEU A 45 6.16 -4.85 -38.89
CA LEU A 45 7.03 -3.79 -39.41
C LEU A 45 8.53 -4.14 -39.30
N ASN A 46 8.90 -5.03 -38.37
CA ASN A 46 10.27 -5.54 -38.22
C ASN A 46 10.45 -6.96 -38.79
N ALA A 47 9.47 -7.48 -39.53
CA ALA A 47 9.52 -8.86 -40.04
C ALA A 47 10.67 -9.06 -41.04
N GLY A 48 11.04 -8.02 -41.80
CA GLY A 48 12.17 -8.04 -42.72
C GLY A 48 13.53 -7.78 -42.06
N ASN A 49 13.55 -7.41 -40.77
CA ASN A 49 14.81 -7.16 -40.06
C ASN A 49 15.25 -8.48 -39.41
N ALA A 50 16.15 -9.18 -40.09
CA ALA A 50 16.75 -10.43 -39.65
C ALA A 50 18.23 -10.26 -39.28
N THR A 51 18.73 -11.13 -38.42
CA THR A 51 20.13 -11.19 -38.02
C THR A 51 20.56 -12.62 -37.80
N ASP A 52 21.84 -12.89 -38.03
CA ASP A 52 22.44 -14.18 -37.71
C ASP A 52 22.77 -14.24 -36.23
N VAL A 53 22.47 -15.38 -35.60
CA VAL A 53 22.73 -15.62 -34.18
C VAL A 53 23.63 -16.84 -34.05
N THR A 54 24.88 -16.61 -33.68
CA THR A 54 25.87 -17.67 -33.47
C THR A 54 25.91 -18.11 -32.00
N PHE A 55 25.60 -19.38 -31.74
CA PHE A 55 25.78 -20.05 -30.46
C PHE A 55 27.00 -20.98 -30.52
N GLY A 56 28.20 -20.41 -30.44
CA GLY A 56 29.48 -21.13 -30.33
C GLY A 56 29.84 -22.05 -31.52
N PHE A 57 29.08 -23.11 -31.72
CA PHE A 57 29.25 -24.13 -32.76
C PHE A 57 28.14 -24.13 -33.82
N HIS A 58 27.03 -23.39 -33.61
CA HIS A 58 25.92 -23.31 -34.56
C HIS A 58 25.51 -21.86 -34.82
N THR A 59 25.35 -21.49 -36.09
CA THR A 59 24.78 -20.21 -36.50
C THR A 59 23.35 -20.42 -36.98
N PHE A 60 22.43 -19.67 -36.39
CA PHE A 60 21.07 -19.55 -36.90
C PHE A 60 21.05 -18.34 -37.82
N GLU A 61 20.91 -18.58 -39.11
CA GLU A 61 20.85 -17.53 -40.13
C GLU A 61 19.42 -16.97 -40.21
N ASP A 62 19.31 -15.70 -40.60
CA ASP A 62 18.04 -15.03 -40.90
C ASP A 62 17.00 -15.05 -39.76
N VAL A 63 17.44 -14.94 -38.51
CA VAL A 63 16.52 -14.89 -37.36
C VAL A 63 15.90 -13.51 -37.24
N PRO A 64 14.56 -13.37 -37.27
CA PRO A 64 13.94 -12.05 -37.11
C PRO A 64 14.28 -11.43 -35.75
N ILE A 65 14.72 -10.16 -35.77
CA ILE A 65 15.24 -9.47 -34.58
C ILE A 65 14.22 -9.45 -33.43
N PHE A 66 12.94 -9.27 -33.74
CA PHE A 66 11.89 -9.24 -32.72
C PHE A 66 11.75 -10.59 -31.98
N ILE A 67 12.00 -11.72 -32.64
CA ILE A 67 11.99 -13.06 -32.02
C ILE A 67 13.18 -13.18 -31.07
N SER A 68 14.38 -12.80 -31.51
CA SER A 68 15.59 -12.82 -30.69
C SER A 68 15.44 -11.96 -29.42
N LEU A 69 14.87 -10.75 -29.56
CA LEU A 69 14.55 -9.88 -28.42
C LEU A 69 13.52 -10.52 -27.47
N PHE A 70 12.47 -11.12 -28.02
CA PHE A 70 11.43 -11.77 -27.23
C PHE A 70 12.00 -12.94 -26.41
N VAL A 71 12.82 -13.79 -27.04
CA VAL A 71 13.46 -14.93 -26.38
C VAL A 71 14.42 -14.45 -25.28
N ALA A 72 15.26 -13.44 -25.56
CA ALA A 72 16.18 -12.87 -24.57
C ALA A 72 15.43 -12.27 -23.37
N PHE A 73 14.36 -11.51 -23.62
CA PHE A 73 13.51 -10.96 -22.58
C PHE A 73 12.81 -12.06 -21.77
N PHE A 74 12.26 -13.08 -22.43
CA PHE A 74 11.56 -14.18 -21.79
C PHE A 74 12.48 -14.98 -20.88
N LEU A 75 13.68 -15.35 -21.35
CA LEU A 75 14.70 -16.00 -20.53
C LEU A 75 15.11 -15.13 -19.34
N GLY A 76 15.36 -13.84 -19.58
CA GLY A 76 15.66 -12.88 -18.51
C GLY A 76 14.55 -12.82 -17.46
N ALA A 77 13.29 -12.76 -17.89
CA ALA A 77 12.14 -12.78 -16.99
C ALA A 77 12.03 -14.09 -16.21
N LEU A 78 12.23 -15.24 -16.87
CA LEU A 78 12.26 -16.55 -16.21
C LEU A 78 13.37 -16.66 -15.17
N ILE A 79 14.54 -16.05 -15.41
CA ILE A 79 15.62 -15.97 -14.43
C ILE A 79 15.22 -15.04 -13.27
N VAL A 80 14.62 -13.88 -13.54
CA VAL A 80 14.23 -12.91 -12.51
C VAL A 80 13.05 -13.39 -11.65
N LEU A 81 12.14 -14.20 -12.19
CA LEU A 81 10.96 -14.73 -11.51
C LEU A 81 11.27 -15.44 -10.18
N PRO A 82 12.14 -16.48 -10.14
CA PRO A 82 12.49 -17.13 -8.88
C PRO A 82 13.16 -16.15 -7.92
N PHE A 83 14.06 -15.28 -8.39
CA PHE A 83 14.71 -14.29 -7.51
C PHE A 83 13.73 -13.25 -6.96
N THR A 84 12.67 -12.91 -7.68
CA THR A 84 11.67 -11.92 -7.23
C THR A 84 10.64 -12.53 -6.31
N LEU A 85 10.17 -13.75 -6.61
CA LEU A 85 9.16 -14.46 -5.82
C LEU A 85 9.75 -15.11 -4.56
N PHE A 86 10.98 -15.61 -4.61
CA PHE A 86 11.67 -16.18 -3.45
C PHE A 86 12.36 -15.13 -2.57
N ARG A 87 12.42 -13.87 -2.99
CA ARG A 87 12.84 -12.78 -2.10
C ARG A 87 11.73 -12.54 -1.09
N ARG A 88 11.79 -13.32 0.01
CA ARG A 88 10.98 -13.15 1.22
C ARG A 88 10.97 -11.67 1.53
N SER A 89 9.84 -11.02 1.25
CA SER A 89 9.62 -9.63 1.66
C SER A 89 9.89 -9.62 3.15
N LYS A 90 11.06 -9.11 3.59
CA LYS A 90 11.25 -8.71 4.97
C LYS A 90 10.07 -7.81 5.21
N LYS A 91 9.07 -8.32 5.94
CA LYS A 91 8.00 -7.48 6.47
C LYS A 91 8.78 -6.40 7.19
N ARG A 92 8.82 -5.19 6.60
CA ARG A 92 9.06 -4.00 7.38
C ARG A 92 7.91 -4.07 8.35
N ASP A 93 8.19 -4.57 9.56
CA ASP A 93 7.32 -4.38 10.69
C ASP A 93 7.09 -2.88 10.72
N LYS A 94 5.95 -2.47 10.14
CA LYS A 94 5.37 -1.18 10.40
C LYS A 94 4.94 -1.29 11.85
N THR A 95 5.89 -1.13 12.77
CA THR A 95 5.59 -0.84 14.15
C THR A 95 4.64 0.35 14.08
N PRO A 96 3.38 0.23 14.55
CA PRO A 96 2.46 1.34 14.48
C PRO A 96 3.10 2.49 15.26
N LYS A 97 3.34 3.61 14.58
CA LYS A 97 3.92 4.85 15.12
C LYS A 97 3.21 5.34 16.40
N HIS A 98 2.02 4.81 16.69
CA HIS A 98 1.14 5.21 17.79
C HIS A 98 1.68 4.92 19.21
N LYS A 99 2.66 4.03 19.41
CA LYS A 99 3.16 3.71 20.77
C LYS A 99 4.35 4.55 21.25
N LYS A 100 4.98 5.36 20.37
CA LYS A 100 6.10 6.24 20.78
C LYS A 100 5.61 7.56 21.36
N ASP A 101 4.46 8.06 20.92
CA ASP A 101 3.96 9.37 21.32
C ASP A 101 3.35 9.32 22.74
N GLU A 102 2.68 8.23 23.13
CA GLU A 102 2.15 8.07 24.50
C GLU A 102 3.25 7.95 25.56
N LYS A 103 4.34 7.22 25.28
CA LYS A 103 5.48 7.09 26.22
C LYS A 103 6.27 8.39 26.36
N GLN A 104 6.37 9.21 25.30
CA GLN A 104 6.99 10.53 25.39
C GLN A 104 6.09 11.55 26.08
N GLY A 105 4.77 11.47 25.89
CA GLY A 105 3.80 12.33 26.58
C GLY A 105 3.79 12.09 28.09
N GLN A 106 3.70 10.83 28.52
CA GLN A 106 3.69 10.46 29.95
C GLN A 106 5.00 10.81 30.67
N SER A 107 6.16 10.62 30.01
CA SER A 107 7.45 10.98 30.61
C SER A 107 7.66 12.50 30.71
N ARG A 108 7.07 13.30 29.80
CA ARG A 108 7.11 14.77 29.88
C ARG A 108 6.16 15.34 30.94
N LEU A 109 4.96 14.78 31.09
CA LEU A 109 4.00 15.17 32.12
C LEU A 109 4.55 14.88 33.52
N SER A 110 5.05 13.66 33.75
CA SER A 110 5.69 13.26 35.01
C SER A 110 6.91 14.14 35.38
N ARG A 111 7.71 14.54 34.38
CA ARG A 111 8.86 15.44 34.62
C ARG A 111 8.44 16.87 34.95
N LYS A 112 7.30 17.34 34.44
CA LYS A 112 6.77 18.68 34.73
C LYS A 112 6.21 18.75 36.15
N GLU A 113 5.44 17.74 36.57
CA GLU A 113 4.89 17.64 37.93
C GLU A 113 6.00 17.59 39.00
N ARG A 114 7.07 16.81 38.78
CA ARG A 114 8.21 16.76 39.71
C ARG A 114 8.98 18.08 39.81
N ARG A 115 8.93 18.95 38.78
CA ARG A 115 9.56 20.28 38.83
C ARG A 115 8.71 21.29 39.60
N LEU A 116 7.38 21.26 39.41
CA LEU A 116 6.45 22.10 40.16
C LEU A 116 6.45 21.75 41.64
N ALA A 117 6.44 20.45 42.01
CA ALA A 117 6.51 20.03 43.40
C ALA A 117 7.80 20.52 44.10
N ARG A 118 8.94 20.52 43.40
CA ARG A 118 10.22 21.04 43.91
C ARG A 118 10.27 22.56 44.02
N GLN A 119 9.49 23.29 43.23
CA GLN A 119 9.38 24.74 43.33
C GLN A 119 8.49 25.13 44.51
N ALA A 120 7.35 24.46 44.67
CA ALA A 120 6.46 24.66 45.82
C ALA A 120 7.15 24.34 47.16
N GLU A 121 7.95 23.26 47.22
CA GLU A 121 8.72 22.93 48.43
C GLU A 121 9.79 23.99 48.75
N LYS A 122 10.39 24.60 47.72
CA LYS A 122 11.35 25.69 47.90
C LYS A 122 10.66 27.00 48.33
N GLU A 123 9.49 27.30 47.77
CA GLU A 123 8.70 28.47 48.16
C GLU A 123 8.17 28.36 49.60
N GLN A 124 7.73 27.17 50.02
CA GLN A 124 7.33 26.92 51.40
C GLN A 124 8.50 27.05 52.38
N LYS A 125 9.67 26.47 52.05
CA LYS A 125 10.88 26.63 52.89
C LYS A 125 11.35 28.09 52.96
N SER A 126 11.21 28.87 51.89
CA SER A 126 11.54 30.30 51.92
C SER A 126 10.49 31.15 52.65
N ALA A 127 9.25 30.69 52.77
CA ALA A 127 8.20 31.39 53.51
C ALA A 127 8.28 31.14 55.02
N ASP A 128 8.68 29.92 55.44
CA ASP A 128 8.91 29.59 56.86
C ASP A 128 10.20 30.22 57.43
N GLU A 129 11.15 30.66 56.59
CA GLU A 129 12.38 31.34 57.02
C GLU A 129 12.21 32.87 57.20
N VAL A 130 11.01 33.44 56.91
CA VAL A 130 10.73 34.88 57.05
C VAL A 130 9.58 35.13 58.03
N THR A 131 9.75 34.67 59.28
CA THR A 131 9.08 35.27 60.43
C THR A 131 10.12 35.62 61.50
N PRO A 132 10.44 36.90 61.73
CA PRO A 132 11.12 37.29 62.96
C PRO A 132 10.11 37.21 64.11
N VAL A 133 10.42 36.41 65.13
CA VAL A 133 9.75 36.41 66.44
C VAL A 133 10.46 37.49 67.28
N PRO A 134 9.72 38.27 68.10
CA PRO A 134 9.67 39.75 68.11
C PRO A 134 10.98 40.49 68.42
#